data_AF-A0A1Q3W937-F1
#
_entry.id   AF-A0A1Q3W937-F1
#
_cell.length_a   1.000
_cell.length_b   1.000
_cell.length_c   1.000
_cell.angle_alpha   90.00
_cell.angle_beta   90.00
_cell.angle_gamma   90.00
#
_symmetry.space_group_name_H-M   'P 1'
#
loop_
_entity.id
_entity.type
_entity.pdbx_description
1 polymer ?
#
loop_
_entity_poly.entity_id
_entity_poly.type
_entity_poly.pdbx_seq_one_letter_code
_entity_poly.pdbx_strand_id
1 'polypeptide(L)' 'MKLHENRELFADAVTITAQQMNLPEIYVEKDYWVTLALQRIFTSPLAEYTVLIGCFGQFDITR' A
#
# COMPACT_ATOMS: atom_id res chain seq x y z
N MET A 1 -12.82 2.93 -7.59
CA MET A 1 -12.12 3.31 -8.83
C MET A 1 -10.82 2.52 -8.89
N LYS A 2 -10.49 1.89 -10.02
CA LYS A 2 -9.27 1.10 -10.17
C LYS A 2 -8.19 1.98 -10.81
N LEU A 3 -7.50 2.76 -9.98
CA LEU A 3 -6.44 3.69 -10.44
C LEU A 3 -5.30 2.97 -11.19
N HIS A 4 -5.06 1.68 -10.92
CA HIS A 4 -4.03 0.87 -11.58
C HIS A 4 -4.39 0.40 -13.00
N GLU A 5 -5.61 0.63 -13.49
CA GLU A 5 -6.00 0.29 -14.87
C GLU A 5 -5.65 1.42 -15.87
N ASN A 6 -5.45 2.65 -15.40
CA ASN A 6 -5.08 3.79 -16.23
C ASN A 6 -3.80 4.44 -15.70
N ARG A 7 -2.70 4.21 -16.43
CA ARG A 7 -1.35 4.66 -16.04
C ARG A 7 -1.21 6.18 -15.98
N GLU A 8 -1.95 6.91 -16.81
CA GLU A 8 -1.91 8.37 -16.86
C GLU A 8 -2.57 8.97 -15.61
N LEU A 9 -3.79 8.51 -15.29
CA LEU A 9 -4.49 8.91 -14.07
C LEU A 9 -3.74 8.51 -12.80
N PHE A 10 -3.04 7.38 -12.82
CA PHE A 10 -2.22 6.94 -11.71
C PHE A 10 -1.04 7.88 -11.47
N ALA A 11 -0.31 8.23 -12.54
CA ALA A 11 0.83 9.14 -12.45
C ALA A 11 0.40 10.54 -11.97
N ASP A 12 -0.73 11.05 -12.47
CA ASP A 12 -1.28 12.33 -12.02
C ASP A 12 -1.67 12.29 -10.55
N ALA A 13 -2.36 11.23 -10.11
CA ALA A 13 -2.76 11.08 -8.71
C ALA A 13 -1.54 10.96 -7.77
N VAL A 14 -0.51 10.22 -8.17
CA VAL A 14 0.75 10.10 -7.42
C VAL A 14 1.45 11.46 -7.34
N THR A 15 1.54 12.18 -8.45
CA THR A 15 2.20 13.50 -8.53
C THR A 15 1.48 14.53 -7.67
N ILE A 16 0.16 14.63 -7.78
CA ILE A 16 -0.67 15.55 -6.99
C ILE A 16 -0.54 15.24 -5.50
N THR A 17 -0.62 13.96 -5.12
CA THR A 17 -0.52 13.54 -3.72
C THR A 17 0.88 13.78 -3.16
N ALA A 18 1.93 13.50 -3.94
CA ALA A 18 3.31 13.76 -3.58
C ALA A 18 3.57 15.26 -3.35
N GLN A 19 3.04 16.11 -4.23
CA GLN A 19 3.11 17.57 -4.08
C GLN A 19 2.36 18.07 -2.85
N GLN A 20 1.13 17.57 -2.61
CA GLN A 20 0.34 17.97 -1.44
C GLN A 20 0.97 17.54 -0.12
N MET A 21 1.58 16.35 -0.09
CA MET A 21 2.22 15.80 1.11
C MET A 21 3.68 16.26 1.25
N ASN A 22 4.21 16.99 0.25
CA ASN A 22 5.62 17.37 0.15
C ASN A 22 6.57 16.16 0.28
N LEU A 23 6.15 15.01 -0.25
CA LEU A 23 6.87 13.74 -0.21
C LEU A 23 7.37 13.37 -1.60
N PRO A 24 8.48 12.62 -1.71
CA PRO A 24 8.87 12.03 -2.98
C PRO A 24 7.81 11.05 -3.49
N GLU A 25 7.49 11.12 -4.79
CA GLU A 25 6.49 10.28 -5.49
C GLU A 25 6.70 8.78 -5.23
N ILE A 26 7.94 8.35 -5.09
CA ILE A 26 8.31 6.95 -4.80
C ILE A 26 7.68 6.41 -3.50
N TYR A 27 7.46 7.25 -2.49
CA TYR A 27 6.82 6.80 -1.24
C TYR A 27 5.31 6.62 -1.43
N VAL A 28 4.67 7.52 -2.18
CA VAL A 28 3.24 7.45 -2.49
C VAL A 28 2.93 6.22 -3.36
N GLU A 29 3.78 5.95 -4.36
CA GLU A 29 3.64 4.76 -5.20
C GLU A 29 3.79 3.47 -4.38
N LYS A 30 4.80 3.42 -3.50
CA LYS A 30 5.04 2.27 -2.63
C LYS A 30 3.85 1.98 -1.71
N ASP A 31 3.34 2.99 -1.02
CA ASP A 31 2.19 2.83 -0.11
C ASP A 31 0.91 2.42 -0.86
N TYR A 32 0.72 2.90 -2.09
CA TYR A 32 -0.39 2.49 -2.93
C TYR A 32 -0.33 0.98 -3.27
N TRP A 33 0.82 0.46 -3.68
CA TRP A 33 0.97 -0.97 -3.99
C TRP A 33 0.81 -1.86 -2.77
N VAL A 34 1.33 -1.44 -1.61
CA VAL A 34 1.14 -2.16 -0.34
C VAL A 34 -0.34 -2.19 0.01
N THR A 35 -1.04 -1.06 -0.03
CA THR A 35 -2.46 -0.96 0.27
C THR A 35 -3.31 -1.78 -0.71
N LEU A 36 -2.95 -1.81 -2.00
CA LEU A 36 -3.64 -2.60 -3.00
C LEU A 36 -3.45 -4.12 -2.77
N ALA A 37 -2.24 -4.56 -2.42
CA ALA A 37 -1.96 -5.94 -2.08
C ALA A 37 -2.77 -6.36 -0.83
N LEU A 38 -2.83 -5.51 0.19
CA LEU A 38 -3.62 -5.74 1.38
C LEU A 38 -5.11 -5.81 1.07
N GLN A 39 -5.64 -4.85 0.30
CA GLN A 39 -7.03 -4.88 -0.12
C GLN A 39 -7.37 -6.21 -0.83
N ARG A 40 -6.49 -6.70 -1.71
CA ARG A 40 -6.70 -7.99 -2.40
C ARG A 40 -6.67 -9.18 -1.44
N ILE A 41 -5.78 -9.18 -0.45
CA ILE A 41 -5.70 -10.23 0.56
C ILE A 41 -6.96 -10.23 1.45
N PHE A 42 -7.41 -9.07 1.91
CA PHE A 42 -8.60 -8.93 2.76
C PHE A 42 -9.93 -9.10 2.01
N THR A 43 -9.93 -9.00 0.68
CA THR A 43 -11.12 -9.30 -0.16
C THR A 43 -11.22 -10.79 -0.52
N SER A 44 -10.16 -11.56 -0.27
CA SER A 44 -10.14 -13.01 -0.44
C SER A 44 -10.65 -13.71 0.83
N PRO A 45 -11.24 -14.92 0.74
CA PRO A 45 -11.60 -15.73 1.92
C PRO A 45 -10.42 -16.03 2.87
N LEU A 46 -9.19 -15.75 2.46
CA LEU A 46 -7.98 -15.81 3.28
C LEU A 46 -7.87 -14.67 4.32
N ALA A 47 -8.76 -13.67 4.26
CA ALA A 47 -8.83 -12.56 5.21
C ALA A 47 -9.01 -13.04 6.66
N GLU A 48 -9.74 -14.14 6.88
CA GLU A 48 -9.94 -14.73 8.21
C GLU A 48 -8.64 -15.28 8.84
N TYR A 49 -7.63 -15.59 8.01
CA TYR A 49 -6.38 -16.21 8.46
C TYR A 49 -5.20 -15.21 8.46
N THR A 50 -5.43 -13.96 8.05
CA THR A 50 -4.36 -12.98 7.90
C THR A 50 -4.47 -11.88 8.95
N VAL A 51 -3.64 -11.94 9.99
CA VAL A 51 -3.48 -10.85 10.97
C VAL A 51 -2.25 -10.04 10.59
N LEU A 52 -2.46 -8.76 10.26
CA LEU A 52 -1.38 -7.84 9.95
C LEU A 52 -0.85 -7.24 11.25
N ILE A 53 0.25 -7.81 11.78
CA ILE A 53 0.95 -7.25 12.94
C ILE A 53 1.92 -6.18 12.43
N GLY A 54 1.46 -4.93 12.47
CA GLY A 54 2.26 -3.75 12.17
C GLY A 54 2.61 -3.00 13.45
N CYS A 55 3.78 -3.27 14.02
CA CYS A 55 4.49 -2.31 14.84
C CYS A 55 5.99 -2.62 14.77
N PHE A 56 6.79 -1.62 14.39
CA PHE A 56 8.25 -1.66 14.49
C PHE A 56 8.63 -1.84 15.97
N GLY A 57 8.83 -3.09 16.37
CA GLY A 57 9.28 -3.48 17.69
C GLY A 57 10.09 -4.75 17.53
N GLN A 58 11.41 -4.56 17.51
CA GLN A 58 12.42 -5.60 17.70
C GLN A 58 11.89 -6.75 18.55
N PHE A 59 11.67 -7.95 18.02
CA PHE A 59 11.70 -9.16 18.84
C PHE A 59 12.05 -10.40 18.03
N ASP A 60 13.24 -10.88 18.37
CA ASP A 60 13.92 -12.15 18.16
C ASP A 60 13.30 -13.28 17.33
N ILE A 61 14.18 -13.80 16.48
CA ILE A 61 14.24 -15.16 15.96
C ILE A 61 14.25 -16.12 17.17
N THR A 62 13.28 -17.04 17.24
CA THR A 62 13.38 -18.46 17.67
C THR A 62 12.05 -18.92 18.26
N ARG A 63 11.22 -19.56 17.45
CA ARG A 63 10.57 -20.84 17.79
C ARG A 63 9.91 -21.47 16.58
#